data_AF-A0AAN4ZF52-F1
#
_entry.id   AF-A0AAN4ZF52-F1
#
_cell.length_a   1.000
_cell.length_b   1.000
_cell.length_c   1.000
_cell.angle_alpha   90.00
_cell.angle_beta   90.00
_cell.angle_gamma   90.00
#
_symmetry.space_group_name_H-M   'P 1'
#
loop_
_entity.id
_entity.type
_entity.pdbx_description
1 polymer ?
#
loop_
_entity_poly.entity_id
_entity_poly.type
_entity_poly.pdbx_seq_one_letter_code
_entity_poly.pdbx_strand_id
1 'polypeptide(L)'
;MCDNPNDDGILIDISDVNPIGMKLKCIHRGKAIFVSVKTKGLRRSVRKLGADIIVLEIDLHGRSFPEICARESSKFIFISQLNRMLLTVDIQTMVILPELKFR
;
A
#
# COMPACT_ATOMS: atom_id res chain seq x y z
N MET A 1 -8.90 -28.39 -25.84
CA MET A 1 -7.91 -27.81 -24.91
C MET A 1 -8.67 -26.74 -24.14
N CYS A 2 -8.85 -26.93 -22.84
CA CYS A 2 -9.53 -25.97 -21.97
C CYS A 2 -8.45 -25.05 -21.41
N ASP A 3 -8.44 -23.80 -21.85
CA ASP A 3 -7.63 -22.76 -21.22
C ASP A 3 -8.22 -22.52 -19.83
N ASN A 4 -7.46 -22.85 -18.80
CA ASN A 4 -7.82 -22.67 -17.41
C ASN A 4 -7.80 -21.16 -17.11
N PRO A 5 -8.94 -20.50 -16.84
CA PRO A 5 -9.02 -19.04 -16.68
C PRO A 5 -8.30 -18.51 -15.43
N ASN A 6 -7.59 -19.39 -14.70
CA ASN A 6 -6.86 -19.09 -13.47
C ASN A 6 -5.32 -19.13 -13.64
N ASP A 7 -4.78 -19.46 -14.82
CA ASP A 7 -3.33 -19.60 -15.02
C ASP A 7 -2.61 -18.29 -15.40
N ASP A 8 -3.34 -17.22 -15.72
CA ASP A 8 -2.76 -15.91 -16.03
C ASP A 8 -2.63 -15.06 -14.75
N GLY A 9 -1.70 -15.44 -13.88
CA GLY A 9 -1.25 -14.56 -12.80
C GLY A 9 -0.75 -13.23 -13.36
N ILE A 10 -1.06 -12.11 -12.69
CA ILE A 10 -0.54 -10.79 -13.08
C ILE A 10 0.96 -10.75 -12.76
N LEU A 11 1.79 -10.74 -13.81
CA LEU A 11 3.23 -10.52 -13.67
C LEU A 11 3.47 -9.04 -13.39
N ILE A 12 3.94 -8.74 -12.19
CA ILE A 12 4.30 -7.39 -11.77
C ILE A 12 5.82 -7.30 -11.84
N ASP A 13 6.32 -6.53 -12.81
CA ASP A 13 7.75 -6.27 -12.97
C ASP A 13 8.22 -5.32 -11.86
N ILE A 14 9.04 -5.85 -10.95
CA ILE A 14 9.65 -5.12 -9.83
C ILE A 14 11.13 -4.84 -10.05
N SER A 15 11.66 -5.05 -11.27
CA SER A 15 13.10 -4.94 -11.57
C SER A 15 13.69 -3.56 -11.23
N ASP A 16 12.89 -2.50 -11.36
CA ASP A 16 13.26 -1.12 -11.04
C ASP A 16 13.00 -0.72 -9.58
N VAL A 17 12.40 -1.61 -8.77
CA VAL A 17 12.04 -1.34 -7.38
C VAL A 17 13.09 -1.96 -6.47
N ASN A 18 13.95 -1.15 -5.87
CA ASN A 18 14.86 -1.64 -4.83
C ASN A 18 14.03 -2.09 -3.61
N PRO A 19 13.89 -3.40 -3.33
CA PRO A 19 12.93 -3.91 -2.36
C PRO A 19 13.42 -3.76 -0.91
N ILE A 20 14.64 -3.24 -0.70
CA ILE A 20 15.24 -3.09 0.62
C ILE A 20 14.37 -2.15 1.45
N GLY A 21 13.70 -2.71 2.47
CA GLY A 21 12.82 -1.99 3.38
C GLY A 21 11.38 -1.81 2.87
N MET A 22 10.98 -2.50 1.79
CA MET A 22 9.59 -2.53 1.31
C MET A 22 8.97 -3.91 1.51
N LYS A 23 7.68 -3.95 1.85
CA LYS A 23 6.90 -5.19 1.98
C LYS A 23 5.62 -5.10 1.17
N LEU A 24 5.39 -6.07 0.28
CA LEU A 24 4.10 -6.23 -0.40
C LEU A 24 3.02 -6.52 0.65
N LYS A 25 1.90 -5.80 0.56
CA LYS A 25 0.81 -5.86 1.54
C LYS A 25 -0.50 -6.33 0.96
N CYS A 26 -0.85 -5.85 -0.23
CA CYS A 26 -2.02 -6.32 -0.96
C CYS A 26 -1.91 -5.98 -2.44
N ILE A 27 -2.81 -6.57 -3.22
CA ILE A 27 -3.20 -6.09 -4.55
C ILE A 27 -4.53 -5.38 -4.38
N HIS A 28 -4.65 -4.18 -4.93
CA HIS A 28 -5.87 -3.38 -4.88
C HIS A 28 -6.07 -2.68 -6.22
N ARG A 29 -7.17 -3.01 -6.91
CA ARG A 29 -7.54 -2.43 -8.22
C ARG A 29 -6.47 -2.62 -9.28
N GLY A 30 -5.96 -3.84 -9.36
CA GLY A 30 -4.88 -4.24 -10.26
C GLY A 30 -3.50 -3.70 -9.88
N LYS A 31 -3.38 -2.95 -8.78
CA LYS A 31 -2.10 -2.37 -8.34
C LYS A 31 -1.53 -3.11 -7.15
N ALA A 32 -0.26 -3.50 -7.21
CA ALA A 32 0.48 -3.96 -6.05
C ALA A 32 0.78 -2.80 -5.10
N ILE A 33 0.42 -3.00 -3.84
CA ILE A 33 0.62 -2.03 -2.78
C ILE A 33 1.76 -2.50 -1.88
N PHE A 34 2.86 -1.77 -1.95
CA PHE A 34 4.01 -1.96 -1.07
C PHE A 34 3.97 -0.94 0.05
N VAL A 35 4.39 -1.36 1.25
CA VAL A 35 4.65 -0.45 2.36
C VAL A 35 6.15 -0.38 2.60
N SER A 36 6.69 0.83 2.54
CA SER A 36 8.04 1.14 2.99
C SER A 36 7.97 1.77 4.37
N VAL A 37 8.70 1.18 5.32
CA VAL A 37 8.78 1.70 6.70
C VAL A 37 10.05 2.52 6.80
N LYS A 38 9.91 3.84 6.99
CA LYS A 38 11.06 4.72 7.18
C LYS A 38 11.27 5.00 8.67
N THR A 39 12.52 4.96 9.13
CA THR A 39 12.89 5.41 10.47
C THR A 39 12.88 6.92 10.53
N LYS A 40 12.08 7.47 11.47
CA LYS A 40 12.05 8.86 12.01
C LYS A 40 12.49 9.98 11.06
N GLY A 41 11.56 10.89 10.75
CA GLY A 41 11.87 12.23 10.22
C GLY A 41 11.48 12.45 8.75
N LEU A 42 11.04 11.42 8.03
CA LEU A 42 10.46 11.59 6.70
C LEU A 42 8.93 11.69 6.77
N ARG A 43 8.39 12.67 6.04
CA ARG A 43 6.95 12.88 5.89
C ARG A 43 6.34 11.67 5.16
N ARG A 44 5.18 11.21 5.63
CA ARG A 44 4.42 10.13 4.97
C ARG A 44 4.14 10.51 3.52
N SER A 45 4.29 9.57 2.60
CA SER A 45 4.10 9.84 1.17
C SER A 45 3.54 8.62 0.43
N VAL A 46 2.93 8.88 -0.72
CA VAL A 46 2.45 7.86 -1.66
C VAL A 46 3.21 8.08 -2.95
N ARG A 47 3.82 7.03 -3.48
CA ARG A 47 4.62 7.07 -4.70
C ARG A 47 4.17 6.00 -5.66
N LYS A 48 4.29 6.28 -6.96
CA LYS A 48 4.03 5.33 -8.04
C LYS A 48 5.38 4.86 -8.60
N LEU A 49 5.61 3.55 -8.64
CA LEU A 49 6.84 2.94 -9.20
C LEU A 49 6.47 2.09 -10.42
N GLY A 50 6.09 2.74 -11.51
CA GLY A 50 5.56 2.06 -12.70
C GLY A 50 4.03 2.01 -12.72
N ALA A 51 3.44 1.41 -13.75
CA ALA A 51 2.00 1.47 -14.01
C ALA A 51 1.16 0.91 -12.84
N ASP A 52 1.61 -0.22 -12.28
CA ASP A 52 0.82 -1.08 -11.40
C ASP A 52 1.39 -1.20 -9.98
N ILE A 53 2.39 -0.38 -9.62
CA ILE A 53 3.00 -0.43 -8.29
C ILE A 53 2.81 0.90 -7.57
N ILE A 54 2.20 0.81 -6.39
CA ILE A 54 2.10 1.91 -5.43
C ILE A 54 2.95 1.58 -4.21
N VAL A 55 3.76 2.55 -3.79
CA VAL A 55 4.53 2.49 -2.54
C VAL A 55 3.95 3.50 -1.56
N LEU A 56 3.59 2.99 -0.39
CA LEU A 56 3.15 3.75 0.77
C LEU A 56 4.34 3.90 1.72
N GLU A 57 4.88 5.10 1.82
CA GLU A 57 5.94 5.43 2.77
C GLU A 57 5.31 5.95 4.05
N ILE A 58 5.45 5.20 5.13
CA ILE A 58 4.87 5.54 6.42
C ILE A 58 5.94 5.52 7.52
N ASP A 59 5.80 6.44 8.47
CA ASP A 59 6.55 6.41 9.72
C ASP A 59 5.82 5.48 10.69
N LEU A 60 6.46 4.39 11.08
CA LEU A 60 5.95 3.51 12.12
C LEU A 60 6.66 3.81 13.43
N HIS A 61 5.94 4.42 14.37
CA HIS A 61 6.29 4.35 15.78
C HIS A 61 6.15 2.90 16.27
N GLY A 62 7.25 2.14 16.26
CA GLY A 62 7.33 0.79 16.82
C GLY A 62 7.80 -0.29 15.84
N ARG A 63 7.82 -1.54 16.29
CA ARG A 63 8.27 -2.72 15.49
C ARG A 63 7.14 -3.42 14.73
N SER A 64 5.89 -2.97 14.84
CA SER A 64 4.75 -3.60 14.17
C SER A 64 4.48 -2.97 12.81
N PHE A 65 4.36 -3.80 11.78
CA PHE A 65 3.86 -3.37 10.48
C PHE A 65 2.38 -3.01 10.59
N PRO A 66 1.87 -2.03 9.80
CA PRO A 66 0.48 -1.65 9.85
C PRO A 66 -0.41 -2.76 9.32
N GLU A 67 -1.65 -2.75 9.78
CA GLU A 67 -2.74 -3.49 9.15
C GLU A 67 -3.28 -2.66 7.99
N ILE A 68 -3.49 -3.31 6.85
CA ILE A 68 -4.06 -2.69 5.66
C ILE A 68 -5.40 -3.34 5.37
N CYS A 69 -6.42 -2.50 5.22
CA CYS A 69 -7.73 -2.88 4.75
C CYS A 69 -7.95 -2.21 3.39
N ALA A 70 -8.01 -3.03 2.35
CA ALA A 70 -8.28 -2.60 0.98
C ALA A 70 -9.38 -3.51 0.41
N ARG A 71 -10.55 -2.93 0.13
CA ARG A 71 -11.64 -3.64 -0.57
C ARG A 71 -11.60 -3.25 -2.02
N GLU A 72 -11.72 -4.21 -2.93
CA GLU A 72 -11.58 -3.96 -4.36
C GLU A 72 -12.56 -2.93 -4.93
N SER A 73 -13.78 -2.86 -4.38
CA SER A 73 -14.79 -1.86 -4.74
C SER A 73 -14.52 -0.45 -4.20
N SER A 74 -13.61 -0.31 -3.24
CA SER A 74 -13.23 0.98 -2.66
C SER A 74 -12.25 1.74 -3.56
N LYS A 75 -12.25 3.07 -3.47
CA LYS A 75 -11.15 3.91 -4.00
C LYS A 75 -10.05 4.15 -2.96
N PHE A 76 -10.32 3.73 -1.72
CA PHE A 76 -9.49 4.03 -0.57
C PHE A 76 -8.85 2.77 -0.01
N ILE A 77 -7.59 2.92 0.37
CA ILE A 77 -6.88 2.01 1.26
C ILE A 77 -6.88 2.61 2.65
N PHE A 78 -7.26 1.80 3.63
CA PHE A 78 -7.20 2.16 5.04
C PHE A 78 -6.02 1.47 5.70
N ILE A 79 -5.24 2.24 6.45
CA ILE A 79 -4.05 1.76 7.15
C ILE A 79 -4.26 2.04 8.63
N SER A 80 -4.36 0.97 9.43
CA SER A 80 -4.49 1.05 10.88
C SER A 80 -3.14 0.83 11.55
N GLN A 81 -2.81 1.69 12.51
CA GLN A 81 -1.65 1.53 13.38
C GLN A 81 -2.07 1.55 14.86
N LEU A 82 -1.80 0.44 15.55
CA LEU A 82 -1.91 0.30 17.02
C LEU A 82 -3.22 0.84 17.62
N ASN A 83 -4.34 0.68 16.90
CA ASN A 83 -5.70 1.06 17.33
C ASN A 83 -5.91 2.55 17.64
N ARG A 84 -5.01 3.45 17.21
CA ARG A 84 -5.10 4.89 17.54
C ARG A 84 -5.16 5.81 16.33
N MET A 85 -4.81 5.31 15.16
CA MET A 85 -4.72 6.12 13.95
C MET A 85 -5.20 5.31 12.74
N LEU A 86 -6.09 5.91 11.97
CA LEU A 86 -6.49 5.42 10.66
C LEU A 86 -6.02 6.41 9.61
N LEU A 87 -5.07 5.98 8.78
CA LEU A 87 -4.68 6.70 7.58
C LEU A 87 -5.55 6.23 6.42
N THR A 88 -6.04 7.17 5.63
CA THR A 88 -6.78 6.87 4.41
C THR A 88 -5.97 7.34 3.22
N VAL A 89 -5.76 6.46 2.26
CA VAL A 89 -5.05 6.76 1.02
C VAL A 89 -6.03 6.63 -0.14
N ASP A 90 -6.21 7.71 -0.88
CA ASP A 90 -6.90 7.66 -2.18
C ASP A 90 -5.90 7.19 -3.24
N ILE A 91 -6.11 5.98 -3.75
CA ILE A 91 -5.21 5.37 -4.73
C ILE A 91 -5.43 5.84 -6.17
N GLN A 92 -6.50 6.60 -6.41
CA GLN A 92 -6.76 7.23 -7.69
C GLN A 92 -6.00 8.55 -7.79
N THR A 93 -6.05 9.36 -6.72
CA THR A 93 -5.37 10.67 -6.66
C THR A 93 -3.96 10.60 -6.06
N MET A 94 -3.58 9.46 -5.47
CA MET A 94 -2.31 9.26 -4.76
C MET A 94 -2.13 10.22 -3.57
N VAL A 95 -3.23 10.61 -2.92
CA VAL A 95 -3.24 11.54 -1.79
C VAL A 95 -3.48 10.80 -0.48
N ILE A 96 -2.70 11.14 0.54
CA ILE A 96 -3.00 10.77 1.93
C ILE A 96 -4.01 11.78 2.47
N LEU A 97 -5.20 11.29 2.79
CA LEU A 97 -6.27 12.12 3.36
C LEU A 97 -5.98 12.46 4.83
N PRO A 98 -6.63 13.50 5.38
CA PRO A 98 -6.50 13.85 6.79
C PRO A 98 -6.75 12.66 7.71
N GLU A 99 -5.97 12.58 8.80
CA GLU A 99 -6.07 11.50 9.77
C GLU A 99 -7.45 11.47 10.44
N LEU A 100 -8.02 10.27 10.54
CA LEU A 100 -9.20 10.05 11.37
C LEU A 100 -8.72 9.61 12.77
N LYS A 101 -9.10 10.39 13.78
CA LYS A 101 -8.80 10.14 15.19
C LYS A 101 -10.08 9.68 15.89
N PHE A 102 -10.03 8.51 16.50
CA PHE A 102 -11.11 8.01 17.35
C PHE A 102 -10.91 8.58 18.76
N ARG A 103 -12.00 9.03 19.38
CA ARG A 103 -12.03 9.43 20.80
C ARG A 103 -12.51 8.28 21.64
#